data_AF-A0A396HN49-F1
#
_entry.id   AF-A0A396HN49-F1
#
_cell.length_a   1.000
_cell.length_b   1.000
_cell.length_c   1.000
_cell.angle_alpha   90.00
_cell.angle_beta   90.00
_cell.angle_gamma   90.00
#
_symmetry.space_group_name_H-M   'P 1'
#
loop_
_entity.id
_entity.type
_entity.pdbx_description
1 polymer ?
#
loop_
_entity_poly.entity_id
_entity_poly.type
_entity_poly.pdbx_seq_one_letter_code
_entity_poly.pdbx_strand_id
1 'polypeptide(L)'
;MFMIQCIGGFAAILFVIYIYYWRHNGGEIMMNWPIVGMLLSVLRHLSNFNNHVTLVLKGHEGMFRFEGPWFTNTSFIATADPINVNHIASKNFGNYGRGSINFQEIFEFFGGGIVNSDSHVWKEKRTMFHSILKRKSFKNLFQQTSQKKLEKFLLPFIQF
;
A
#
# COMPACT_ATOMS: atom_id res chain seq x y z
N MET A 1 18.99 -39.80 -5.63
CA MET A 1 18.39 -40.14 -4.32
C MET A 1 18.82 -39.19 -3.22
N PHE A 2 20.13 -39.00 -2.99
CA PHE A 2 20.67 -38.03 -2.01
C PHE A 2 20.14 -36.60 -2.16
N MET A 3 20.11 -36.07 -3.39
CA MET A 3 19.68 -34.69 -3.64
C MET A 3 18.21 -34.45 -3.21
N ILE A 4 17.33 -35.43 -3.41
CA ILE A 4 15.91 -35.36 -3.02
C ILE A 4 15.77 -35.39 -1.50
N GLN A 5 16.57 -36.21 -0.80
CA GLN A 5 16.58 -36.27 0.66
C GLN A 5 17.10 -34.98 1.28
N CYS A 6 18.13 -34.36 0.70
CA CYS A 6 18.63 -33.06 1.14
C CYS A 6 17.59 -31.95 0.98
N ILE A 7 16.87 -31.91 -0.15
CA ILE A 7 15.79 -30.94 -0.40
C ILE A 7 14.65 -31.15 0.60
N GLY A 8 14.24 -32.41 0.83
CA GLY A 8 13.18 -32.74 1.78
C GLY A 8 13.52 -32.34 3.22
N GLY A 9 14.76 -32.60 3.66
CA GLY A 9 15.23 -32.20 4.99
C GLY A 9 15.24 -30.67 5.16
N PHE A 10 15.73 -29.94 4.16
CA PHE A 10 15.73 -28.48 4.17
C PHE A 10 14.30 -27.91 4.23
N ALA A 11 13.39 -28.45 3.42
CA ALA A 11 11.98 -28.04 3.42
C ALA A 11 11.30 -28.30 4.78
N ALA A 12 11.57 -29.44 5.42
CA ALA A 12 11.04 -29.76 6.75
C ALA A 12 11.53 -28.79 7.82
N ILE A 13 12.82 -28.40 7.78
CA ILE A 13 13.37 -27.40 8.71
C ILE A 13 12.69 -26.04 8.51
N LEU A 14 12.56 -25.59 7.25
CA LEU A 14 11.84 -24.34 6.95
C LEU A 14 10.39 -24.37 7.43
N PHE A 15 9.72 -25.53 7.29
CA PHE A 15 8.34 -25.71 7.73
C PHE A 15 8.20 -25.65 9.26
N VAL A 16 9.13 -26.26 10.00
CA VAL A 16 9.15 -26.17 11.47
C VAL A 16 9.43 -24.74 11.93
N ILE A 17 10.39 -24.05 11.30
CA ILE A 17 10.67 -22.63 11.58
C ILE A 17 9.43 -21.78 11.30
N TYR A 18 8.75 -22.03 10.17
CA TYR A 18 7.51 -21.34 9.82
C TYR A 18 6.42 -21.51 10.88
N ILE A 19 6.18 -22.74 11.34
CA ILE A 19 5.19 -23.02 12.39
C ILE A 19 5.59 -22.38 13.73
N TYR A 20 6.87 -22.44 14.10
CA TYR A 20 7.38 -21.84 15.32
C TYR A 20 7.13 -20.34 15.35
N TYR A 21 7.54 -19.63 14.29
CA TYR A 21 7.32 -18.19 14.15
C TYR A 21 5.83 -17.84 14.16
N TRP A 22 5.02 -18.60 13.42
CA TRP A 22 3.57 -18.39 13.35
C TRP A 22 2.91 -18.52 14.73
N ARG A 23 3.29 -19.53 15.51
CA ARG A 23 2.73 -19.74 16.85
C ARG A 23 3.20 -18.70 17.85
N HIS A 24 4.46 -18.28 17.78
CA HIS A 24 5.04 -17.36 18.75
C HIS A 24 4.56 -15.91 18.54
N ASN A 25 4.35 -15.49 17.29
CA ASN A 25 4.04 -14.09 16.97
C ASN A 25 2.60 -13.89 16.47
N GLY A 26 1.71 -14.87 16.70
CA GLY A 26 0.32 -14.84 16.23
C GLY A 26 -0.53 -13.67 16.77
N GLY A 27 -0.06 -12.98 17.81
CA GLY A 27 -0.70 -11.80 18.40
C GLY A 27 -0.15 -10.45 17.94
N GLU A 28 0.93 -10.41 17.17
CA GLU A 28 1.51 -9.14 16.70
C GLU A 28 0.68 -8.53 15.57
N ILE A 29 0.42 -7.23 15.66
CA ILE A 29 -0.30 -6.48 14.61
C ILE A 29 0.53 -6.44 13.33
N MET A 30 1.87 -6.32 13.44
CA MET A 30 2.77 -6.32 12.29
C MET A 30 3.96 -7.25 12.55
N MET A 31 3.82 -8.50 12.14
CA MET A 31 4.83 -9.53 12.40
C MET A 31 6.02 -9.36 11.44
N ASN A 32 7.24 -9.33 12.00
CA ASN A 32 8.48 -9.24 11.25
C ASN A 32 9.13 -10.62 11.06
N TRP A 33 9.12 -11.15 9.84
CA TRP A 33 9.70 -12.45 9.53
C TRP A 33 11.19 -12.33 9.19
N PRO A 34 12.04 -13.29 9.58
CA PRO A 34 13.49 -13.17 9.47
C PRO A 34 14.03 -12.99 8.03
N ILE A 35 13.32 -13.51 7.02
CA ILE A 35 13.77 -13.45 5.61
C ILE A 35 12.99 -12.39 4.82
N VAL A 36 11.68 -12.41 4.95
CA VAL A 36 10.74 -11.63 4.12
C VAL A 36 10.24 -10.36 4.81
N GLY A 37 10.70 -10.10 6.03
CA GLY A 37 10.33 -8.94 6.81
C GLY A 37 8.84 -8.90 7.15
N MET A 38 8.29 -7.69 7.16
CA MET A 38 6.87 -7.42 7.38
C MET A 38 6.01 -7.59 6.11
N LEU A 39 6.60 -7.97 4.97
CA LEU A 39 5.89 -8.10 3.69
C LEU A 39 4.77 -9.13 3.76
N LEU A 40 5.01 -10.29 4.39
CA LEU A 40 3.98 -11.32 4.54
C LEU A 40 2.78 -10.83 5.36
N SER A 41 3.03 -10.03 6.39
CA SER A 41 1.98 -9.44 7.23
C SER A 41 1.08 -8.50 6.43
N VAL A 42 1.67 -7.73 5.52
CA VAL A 42 0.91 -6.89 4.57
C VAL A 42 0.09 -7.74 3.60
N LEU A 43 0.71 -8.78 3.00
CA LEU A 43 0.03 -9.65 2.04
C LEU A 43 -1.17 -10.39 2.68
N ARG A 44 -1.03 -10.86 3.92
CA ARG A 44 -2.11 -11.55 4.65
C ARG A 44 -3.33 -10.67 4.86
N HIS A 45 -3.13 -9.37 5.02
CA HIS A 45 -4.19 -8.41 5.30
C HIS A 45 -4.56 -7.56 4.07
N LEU A 46 -4.17 -7.96 2.84
CA LEU A 46 -4.44 -7.22 1.61
C LEU A 46 -5.92 -6.88 1.41
N SER A 47 -6.83 -7.82 1.68
CA SER A 47 -8.28 -7.61 1.55
C SER A 47 -8.81 -6.51 2.46
N ASN A 48 -8.16 -6.30 3.61
CA ASN A 48 -8.50 -5.31 4.63
C ASN A 48 -7.34 -4.32 4.88
N PHE A 49 -6.54 -4.06 3.84
CA PHE A 49 -5.26 -3.35 3.97
C PHE A 49 -5.39 -2.01 4.69
N ASN A 50 -6.38 -1.20 4.30
CA ASN A 50 -6.61 0.12 4.90
C ASN A 50 -6.92 0.04 6.40
N ASN A 51 -7.75 -0.91 6.82
CA ASN A 51 -8.10 -1.10 8.23
C ASN A 51 -6.87 -1.57 9.02
N HIS A 52 -6.11 -2.50 8.44
CA HIS A 52 -4.89 -3.02 9.06
C HIS A 52 -3.84 -1.93 9.25
N VAL A 53 -3.53 -1.15 8.21
CA VAL A 53 -2.60 -0.01 8.28
C VAL A 53 -3.05 1.02 9.31
N THR A 54 -4.36 1.28 9.40
CA THR A 54 -4.92 2.20 10.41
C THR A 54 -4.66 1.70 11.83
N LEU A 55 -4.84 0.40 12.09
CA LEU A 55 -4.55 -0.20 13.40
C LEU A 55 -3.07 -0.14 13.74
N VAL A 56 -2.19 -0.47 12.77
CA VAL A 56 -0.74 -0.38 12.93
C VAL A 56 -0.33 1.05 13.28
N LEU A 57 -0.79 2.05 12.52
CA LEU A 57 -0.44 3.44 12.76
C LEU A 57 -1.00 3.96 14.08
N LYS A 58 -2.23 3.60 14.46
CA LYS A 58 -2.78 3.95 15.78
C LYS A 58 -1.95 3.38 16.92
N GLY A 59 -1.46 2.15 16.77
CA GLY A 59 -0.60 1.51 17.76
C GLY A 59 0.80 2.13 17.90
N HIS A 60 1.23 2.93 16.93
CA HIS A 60 2.56 3.56 16.89
C HIS A 60 2.48 5.09 16.78
N GLU A 61 1.46 5.71 17.42
CA GLU A 61 1.31 7.17 17.49
C GLU A 61 1.28 7.89 16.13
N GLY A 62 0.84 7.19 15.08
CA GLY A 62 0.75 7.71 13.73
C GLY A 62 2.04 7.60 12.91
N MET A 63 3.10 6.96 13.41
CA MET A 63 4.33 6.72 12.65
C MET A 63 4.77 5.26 12.77
N PHE A 64 4.96 4.58 11.65
CA PHE A 64 5.37 3.18 11.62
C PHE A 64 6.48 2.94 10.61
N ARG A 65 7.53 2.21 11.01
CA ARG A 65 8.60 1.80 10.11
C ARG A 65 8.30 0.41 9.57
N PHE A 66 8.16 0.31 8.25
CA PHE A 66 8.08 -0.95 7.55
C PHE A 66 9.46 -1.46 7.18
N GLU A 67 9.70 -2.74 7.44
CA GLU A 67 10.90 -3.47 7.03
C GLU A 67 10.51 -4.56 6.02
N GLY A 68 11.01 -4.46 4.80
CA GLY A 68 10.82 -5.45 3.75
C GLY A 68 11.77 -6.65 3.90
N PRO A 69 11.81 -7.53 2.88
CA PRO A 69 12.74 -8.64 2.86
C PRO A 69 14.19 -8.18 3.06
N TRP A 70 14.98 -8.96 3.82
CA TRP A 70 16.39 -8.63 4.10
C TRP A 70 17.11 -8.28 2.80
N PHE A 71 16.95 -9.10 1.77
CA PHE A 71 17.75 -9.05 0.55
C PHE A 71 17.35 -7.93 -0.42
N THR A 72 16.24 -7.22 -0.17
CA THR A 72 15.78 -6.13 -1.04
C THR A 72 16.18 -4.74 -0.52
N ASN A 73 16.63 -4.63 0.74
CA ASN A 73 16.90 -3.36 1.43
C ASN A 73 15.73 -2.36 1.33
N THR A 74 14.49 -2.88 1.32
CA THR A 74 13.27 -2.08 1.13
C THR A 74 12.64 -1.77 2.47
N SER A 75 13.06 -0.67 3.09
CA SER A 75 12.40 -0.12 4.29
C SER A 75 11.81 1.25 3.99
N PHE A 76 10.66 1.56 4.59
CA PHE A 76 10.04 2.87 4.45
C PHE A 76 9.30 3.25 5.74
N ILE A 77 9.08 4.55 5.91
CA ILE A 77 8.32 5.09 7.04
C ILE A 77 6.92 5.46 6.54
N ALA A 78 5.91 4.87 7.18
CA ALA A 78 4.52 5.27 7.03
C ALA A 78 4.18 6.30 8.11
N THR A 79 3.51 7.38 7.73
CA THR A 79 3.08 8.42 8.66
C THR A 79 1.64 8.84 8.38
N ALA A 80 0.85 8.97 9.43
CA ALA A 80 -0.49 9.57 9.46
C ALA A 80 -0.50 10.92 10.20
N ASP A 81 0.62 11.36 10.77
CA ASP A 81 0.72 12.69 11.37
C ASP A 81 0.46 13.78 10.30
N PRO A 82 -0.56 14.65 10.50
CA PRO A 82 -0.91 15.69 9.54
C PRO A 82 0.23 16.66 9.25
N ILE A 83 1.13 16.91 10.20
CA ILE A 83 2.29 17.79 10.02
C ILE A 83 3.27 17.15 9.02
N ASN A 84 3.63 15.90 9.25
CA ASN A 84 4.53 15.14 8.39
C ASN A 84 3.91 14.92 7.00
N VAL A 85 2.63 14.56 6.95
CA VAL A 85 1.90 14.39 5.69
C VAL A 85 1.88 15.68 4.88
N ASN A 86 1.59 16.83 5.50
CA ASN A 86 1.60 18.12 4.80
C ASN A 86 3.00 18.51 4.32
N HIS A 87 4.02 18.22 5.13
CA HIS A 87 5.41 18.46 4.76
C HIS A 87 5.81 17.63 3.52
N ILE A 88 5.56 16.33 3.55
CA ILE A 88 5.92 15.39 2.47
C ILE A 88 5.07 15.64 1.22
N ALA A 89 3.75 15.78 1.34
CA ALA A 89 2.84 15.83 0.19
C ALA A 89 2.72 17.22 -0.45
N SER A 90 3.02 18.29 0.29
CA SER A 90 2.79 19.67 -0.16
C SER A 90 4.05 20.53 -0.13
N LYS A 91 4.70 20.68 1.02
CA LYS A 91 5.76 21.68 1.21
C LYS A 91 7.09 21.26 0.56
N ASN A 92 7.43 19.98 0.64
CA ASN A 92 8.75 19.49 0.28
C ASN A 92 8.70 18.23 -0.59
N PHE A 93 7.63 18.08 -1.37
CA PHE A 93 7.38 16.89 -2.20
C PHE A 93 8.54 16.50 -3.11
N GLY A 94 9.29 17.48 -3.64
CA GLY A 94 10.45 17.21 -4.50
C GLY A 94 11.56 16.41 -3.81
N ASN A 95 11.76 16.60 -2.50
CA ASN A 95 12.80 15.92 -1.73
C ASN A 95 12.37 14.54 -1.21
N TYR A 96 11.07 14.24 -1.23
CA TYR A 96 10.51 12.92 -0.90
C TYR A 96 10.01 12.18 -2.15
N GLY A 97 10.32 12.71 -3.34
CA GLY A 97 9.82 12.21 -4.61
C GLY A 97 10.54 10.93 -5.02
N ARG A 98 9.81 9.80 -4.89
CA ARG A 98 10.21 8.42 -5.21
C ARG A 98 11.49 7.99 -4.50
N GLY A 99 11.37 7.06 -3.56
CA GLY A 99 12.52 6.39 -2.95
C GLY A 99 13.45 5.74 -4.00
N SER A 100 14.47 5.04 -3.54
CA SER A 100 15.41 4.32 -4.43
C SER A 100 14.70 3.49 -5.51
N ILE A 101 15.41 3.18 -6.60
CA ILE A 101 14.95 2.38 -7.76
C ILE A 101 14.09 1.16 -7.34
N ASN A 102 14.48 0.46 -6.28
CA ASN A 102 13.77 -0.71 -5.74
C ASN A 102 12.33 -0.39 -5.27
N PHE A 103 12.08 0.83 -4.76
CA PHE A 103 10.73 1.25 -4.40
C PHE A 103 9.87 1.46 -5.65
N GLN A 104 10.46 1.92 -6.76
CA GLN A 104 9.73 2.10 -8.01
C GLN A 104 9.26 0.76 -8.61
N GLU A 105 10.10 -0.27 -8.55
CA GLU A 105 9.77 -1.62 -9.02
C GLU A 105 8.59 -2.25 -8.25
N ILE A 106 8.54 -2.06 -6.93
CA ILE A 106 7.42 -2.59 -6.11
C ILE A 106 6.08 -1.94 -6.51
N PHE A 107 6.09 -0.65 -6.84
CA PHE A 107 4.89 0.08 -7.28
C PHE A 107 4.69 0.04 -8.79
N GLU A 108 5.53 -0.68 -9.54
CA GLU A 108 5.37 -0.86 -10.98
C GLU A 108 4.08 -1.60 -11.33
N PHE A 109 3.56 -2.42 -10.41
CA PHE A 109 2.22 -3.01 -10.52
C PHE A 109 1.11 -1.95 -10.72
N PHE A 110 1.29 -0.73 -10.21
CA PHE A 110 0.38 0.40 -10.44
C PHE A 110 0.60 1.10 -11.81
N GLY A 111 1.49 0.57 -12.66
CA GLY A 111 1.86 1.06 -13.99
C GLY A 111 2.66 2.36 -13.96
N GLY A 112 3.06 2.90 -15.11
CA GLY A 112 3.73 4.22 -15.28
C GLY A 112 2.82 5.45 -15.04
N GLY A 113 1.78 5.29 -14.21
CA GLY A 113 0.73 6.29 -13.97
C GLY A 113 1.18 7.47 -13.12
N ILE A 114 0.23 8.29 -12.65
CA ILE A 114 0.52 9.41 -11.75
C ILE A 114 1.33 8.93 -10.53
N VAL A 115 0.98 7.78 -9.96
CA VAL A 115 1.70 7.15 -8.84
C VAL A 115 3.16 6.85 -9.17
N ASN A 116 3.45 6.52 -10.43
CA ASN A 116 4.76 6.08 -10.88
C ASN A 116 5.46 7.11 -11.81
N SER A 117 5.24 8.42 -11.62
CA SER A 117 5.90 9.48 -12.42
C SER A 117 6.77 10.42 -11.60
N ASP A 118 7.86 10.94 -12.19
CA ASP A 118 8.84 11.80 -11.51
C ASP A 118 8.20 13.05 -10.90
N SER A 119 8.83 13.68 -9.90
CA SER A 119 8.23 14.79 -9.15
C SER A 119 7.70 15.94 -10.04
N HIS A 120 8.41 16.26 -11.12
CA HIS A 120 7.99 17.26 -12.12
C HIS A 120 6.79 16.77 -12.96
N VAL A 121 6.89 15.56 -13.52
CA VAL A 121 5.84 14.93 -14.34
C VAL A 121 4.57 14.70 -13.51
N TRP A 122 4.70 14.30 -12.26
CA TRP A 122 3.60 14.16 -11.31
C TRP A 122 2.90 15.49 -11.09
N LYS A 123 3.65 16.57 -10.84
CA LYS A 123 3.08 17.90 -10.61
C LYS A 123 2.33 18.40 -11.83
N GLU A 124 2.89 18.19 -13.02
CA GLU A 124 2.26 18.54 -14.29
C GLU A 124 0.96 17.75 -14.52
N LYS A 125 1.03 16.41 -14.44
CA LYS A 125 -0.14 15.53 -14.58
C LYS A 125 -1.21 15.83 -13.54
N ARG A 126 -0.84 16.08 -12.27
CA ARG A 126 -1.77 16.45 -11.20
C ARG A 126 -2.44 17.80 -11.49
N THR A 127 -1.70 18.77 -12.00
CA THR A 127 -2.24 20.09 -12.36
C THR A 127 -3.23 19.96 -13.53
N MET A 128 -2.87 19.21 -14.56
CA MET A 128 -3.76 18.93 -15.69
C MET A 128 -5.04 18.20 -15.25
N PHE A 129 -4.91 17.16 -14.42
CA PHE A 129 -6.04 16.42 -13.88
C PHE A 129 -6.98 17.31 -13.06
N HIS A 130 -6.43 18.14 -12.16
CA HIS A 130 -7.22 19.12 -11.41
C HIS A 130 -7.95 20.12 -12.32
N SER A 131 -7.31 20.57 -13.39
CA SER A 131 -7.95 21.45 -14.37
C SER A 131 -9.16 20.77 -15.02
N ILE A 132 -9.03 19.51 -15.44
CA ILE A 132 -10.12 18.72 -16.03
C ILE A 132 -11.28 18.56 -15.03
N LEU A 133 -10.99 18.19 -13.78
CA LEU A 133 -12.01 18.03 -12.73
C LEU A 133 -12.78 19.33 -12.44
N LYS A 134 -12.13 20.50 -12.57
CA LYS A 134 -12.76 21.80 -12.35
C LYS A 134 -13.67 22.23 -13.50
N ARG A 135 -13.56 21.63 -14.68
CA ARG A 135 -14.37 22.00 -15.85
C ARG A 135 -15.86 21.77 -15.58
N LYS A 136 -16.69 22.73 -15.99
CA LYS A 136 -18.17 22.63 -15.88
C LYS A 136 -18.72 21.41 -16.62
N SER A 137 -18.14 21.06 -17.77
CA SER A 137 -18.52 19.86 -18.53
C SER A 137 -18.32 18.58 -17.71
N PHE A 138 -17.17 18.43 -17.04
CA PHE A 138 -16.90 17.28 -16.17
C PHE A 138 -17.88 17.24 -14.99
N LYS A 139 -18.11 18.37 -14.31
CA LYS A 139 -19.07 18.45 -13.20
C LYS A 139 -20.49 18.05 -13.63
N ASN A 140 -20.96 18.56 -14.78
CA ASN A 140 -22.27 18.23 -15.32
C ASN A 140 -22.37 16.74 -15.67
N LEU A 141 -21.36 16.17 -16.35
CA LEU A 141 -21.31 14.74 -16.67
C LEU A 141 -21.31 13.87 -15.43
N PHE A 142 -20.52 14.25 -14.42
CA PHE A 142 -20.47 13.56 -13.13
C PHE A 142 -21.84 13.59 -12.44
N GLN A 143 -22.49 14.75 -12.36
CA GLN A 143 -23.81 14.89 -11.77
C GLN A 143 -24.86 14.03 -12.49
N GLN A 144 -24.92 14.10 -13.82
CA GLN A 144 -25.88 13.32 -14.61
C GLN A 144 -25.65 11.81 -14.44
N THR A 145 -24.39 11.37 -14.42
CA THR A 145 -24.05 9.96 -14.23
C THR A 145 -24.40 9.48 -12.83
N SER A 146 -24.13 10.30 -11.81
CA SER A 146 -24.51 10.00 -10.42
C SER A 146 -26.03 9.92 -10.27
N GLN A 147 -26.78 10.88 -10.82
CA GLN A 147 -28.24 10.86 -10.80
C GLN A 147 -28.80 9.60 -11.49
N LYS A 148 -28.33 9.29 -12.70
CA LYS A 148 -28.74 8.07 -13.42
C LYS A 148 -28.45 6.79 -12.65
N LYS A 149 -27.27 6.70 -12.00
CA LYS A 149 -26.94 5.53 -11.17
C LYS A 149 -27.81 5.45 -9.91
N LEU A 150 -28.08 6.58 -9.28
CA LEU A 150 -28.94 6.65 -8.09
C LEU A 150 -30.37 6.21 -8.42
N GLU A 151 -30.94 6.75 -9.49
CA GLU A 151 -32.29 6.40 -9.98
C GLU A 151 -32.40 4.94 -10.39
N LYS A 152 -31.38 4.41 -11.07
CA LYS A 152 -31.43 3.03 -11.59
C LYS A 152 -31.13 1.97 -10.54
N PHE A 153 -30.23 2.24 -9.58
CA PHE A 153 -29.68 1.20 -8.71
C PHE A 153 -29.86 1.44 -7.22
N LEU A 154 -30.22 2.64 -6.76
CA LEU A 154 -30.38 2.92 -5.33
C LEU A 154 -31.83 3.21 -4.96
N LEU A 155 -32.52 4.04 -5.74
CA LEU A 155 -33.93 4.36 -5.53
C LEU A 155 -34.84 3.12 -5.49
N PRO A 156 -34.69 2.11 -6.39
CA PRO A 156 -35.52 0.91 -6.35
C PRO A 156 -35.35 0.05 -5.10
N PHE A 157 -34.22 0.15 -4.38
CA PHE A 157 -33.96 -0.63 -3.18
C PHE A 157 -34.44 0.06 -1.89
N ILE A 158 -34.68 1.37 -1.93
CA ILE A 158 -35.10 2.17 -0.77
C ILE A 158 -36.63 2.35 -0.75
N GLN A 159 -37.32 2.14 -1.87
CA GLN A 159 -38.77 2.29 -2.00
C GLN A 159 -39.57 1.00 -1.71
N PHE A 160 -39.01 0.06 -0.94
CA PHE A 160 -39.72 -1.11 -0.41
C PHE A 160 -40.07 -0.93 1.07
#